data_AF-A0A7S1GA29-F1
#
_entry.id   AF-A0A7S1GA29-F1
#
_cell.length_a   1.000
_cell.length_b   1.000
_cell.length_c   1.000
_cell.angle_alpha   90.00
_cell.angle_beta   90.00
_cell.angle_gamma   90.00
#
_symmetry.space_group_name_H-M   'P 1'
#
loop_
_entity.id
_entity.type
_entity.pdbx_description
1 polymer ?
#
loop_
_entity_poly.entity_id
_entity_poly.type
_entity_poly.pdbx_seq_one_letter_code
_entity_poly.pdbx_strand_id
1 'polypeptide(L)'
;MADVGKPGSFLTFNIDDGFAEALVRGMRSGFLGDDDYHHLQRCESIEDVKLNLQETDYANFLQNDPSPILPSVVERRCREKWVQEFEYLRAGAVQPLASFLDFIAADYMIDNILLLLKGTLVNPDVDPRRLMERCHPLGRFDDATMKSICAFENSARGYAELYSTVLVDTPVGRYFEAYLQEQMAKRVVEGAGDVRSVLEEVPISTLENTLKKLYLEDFYAFCVSLGGRTAEVMGEVLSARADAVTISVTLNSFHTFYNAPSQRGSSRRALYPAFGRLYPDGVDALSKVDDEDGVGRVLDKYPEYRRMWEEAPVEADDGLGVGGGVGGGGGGYGPTAAQLLTERR
;
A
#
# COMPACT_ATOMS: atom_id res chain seq x y z
N MET A 1 36.44 2.72 -13.40
CA MET A 1 36.47 1.47 -14.18
C MET A 1 35.07 0.91 -14.14
N ALA A 2 34.40 0.86 -15.28
CA ALA A 2 33.00 0.49 -15.39
C ALA A 2 32.75 -0.95 -14.92
N ASP A 3 31.56 -1.15 -14.37
CA ASP A 3 31.02 -2.34 -13.72
C ASP A 3 30.76 -3.48 -14.74
N VAL A 4 31.79 -3.92 -15.46
CA VAL A 4 31.71 -4.82 -16.64
C VAL A 4 31.40 -6.28 -16.27
N GLY A 5 31.23 -6.61 -14.97
CA GLY A 5 31.08 -7.99 -14.52
C GLY A 5 30.00 -8.26 -13.48
N LYS A 6 29.20 -7.28 -13.06
CA LYS A 6 28.09 -7.56 -12.14
C LYS A 6 26.91 -8.21 -12.88
N PRO A 7 26.27 -9.24 -12.31
CA PRO A 7 24.95 -9.68 -12.75
C PRO A 7 23.98 -8.49 -12.77
N GLY A 8 23.21 -8.32 -13.86
CA GLY A 8 22.32 -7.16 -14.04
C GLY A 8 22.97 -5.89 -14.60
N SER A 9 24.26 -5.90 -14.97
CA SER A 9 24.88 -4.80 -15.72
C SER A 9 24.32 -4.73 -17.15
N PHE A 10 24.48 -3.60 -17.85
CA PHE A 10 24.00 -3.45 -19.24
C PHE A 10 24.44 -4.59 -20.19
N LEU A 11 25.61 -5.20 -19.95
CA LEU A 11 26.14 -6.28 -20.77
C LEU A 11 25.64 -7.68 -20.37
N THR A 12 25.13 -7.83 -19.14
CA THR A 12 24.75 -9.12 -18.55
C THR A 12 23.25 -9.21 -18.23
N PHE A 13 22.52 -8.10 -18.23
CA PHE A 13 21.09 -8.03 -17.92
C PHE A 13 20.24 -8.97 -18.79
N ASN A 14 20.47 -8.94 -20.11
CA ASN A 14 19.70 -9.75 -21.06
C ASN A 14 19.92 -11.27 -20.93
N ILE A 15 20.91 -11.71 -20.15
CA ILE A 15 21.16 -13.15 -19.93
C ILE A 15 20.01 -13.76 -19.11
N ASP A 16 19.59 -13.07 -18.05
CA ASP A 16 18.60 -13.56 -17.10
C ASP A 16 17.25 -12.83 -17.23
N ASP A 17 17.26 -11.53 -17.57
CA ASP A 17 16.07 -10.67 -17.50
C ASP A 17 15.54 -10.19 -18.88
N GLY A 18 16.21 -10.55 -19.98
CA GLY A 18 15.84 -10.04 -21.33
C GLY A 18 14.44 -10.46 -21.79
N PHE A 19 14.03 -11.70 -21.48
CA PHE A 19 12.67 -12.18 -21.77
C PHE A 19 11.64 -11.45 -20.90
N ALA A 20 11.92 -11.28 -19.60
CA ALA A 20 11.04 -10.58 -18.66
C ALA A 20 10.85 -9.12 -19.07
N GLU A 21 11.92 -8.42 -19.48
CA GLU A 21 11.83 -7.05 -19.98
C GLU A 21 10.96 -6.97 -21.25
N ALA A 22 11.18 -7.86 -22.22
CA ALA A 22 10.38 -7.89 -23.45
C ALA A 22 8.89 -8.14 -23.16
N LEU A 23 8.59 -9.05 -22.24
CA LEU A 23 7.24 -9.34 -21.79
C LEU A 23 6.56 -8.13 -21.16
N VAL A 24 7.22 -7.46 -20.21
CA VAL A 24 6.68 -6.25 -19.54
C VAL A 24 6.48 -5.11 -20.55
N ARG A 25 7.39 -4.93 -21.52
CA ARG A 25 7.22 -3.94 -22.59
C ARG A 25 6.04 -4.27 -23.51
N GLY A 26 5.80 -5.57 -23.76
CA GLY A 26 4.61 -6.07 -24.44
C GLY A 26 3.34 -5.70 -23.68
N MET A 27 3.26 -6.05 -22.39
CA MET A 27 2.13 -5.72 -21.51
C MET A 27 1.85 -4.21 -21.46
N ARG A 28 2.90 -3.38 -21.37
CA ARG A 28 2.78 -1.91 -21.43
C ARG A 28 2.09 -1.41 -22.71
N SER A 29 2.26 -2.13 -23.82
CA SER A 29 1.63 -1.73 -25.10
C SER A 29 0.12 -1.99 -25.12
N GLY A 30 -0.40 -2.74 -24.15
CA GLY A 30 -1.84 -2.95 -23.94
C GLY A 30 -2.50 -1.89 -23.03
N PHE A 31 -1.76 -0.87 -22.56
CA PHE A 31 -2.36 0.24 -21.82
C PHE A 31 -3.30 1.05 -22.71
N LEU A 32 -4.47 1.37 -22.17
CA LEU A 32 -5.47 2.17 -22.85
C LEU A 32 -4.92 3.55 -23.20
N GLY A 33 -5.10 3.96 -24.44
CA GLY A 33 -4.76 5.29 -24.93
C GLY A 33 -5.88 6.29 -24.71
N ASP A 34 -5.63 7.56 -25.04
CA ASP A 34 -6.61 8.64 -24.93
C ASP A 34 -7.89 8.35 -25.72
N ASP A 35 -7.77 7.75 -26.91
CA ASP A 35 -8.91 7.37 -27.75
C ASP A 35 -9.78 6.30 -27.10
N ASP A 36 -9.17 5.29 -26.46
CA ASP A 36 -9.90 4.24 -25.74
C ASP A 36 -10.69 4.84 -24.57
N TYR A 37 -10.06 5.73 -23.80
CA TYR A 37 -10.74 6.45 -22.72
C TYR A 37 -11.88 7.33 -23.23
N HIS A 38 -11.72 7.98 -24.38
CA HIS A 38 -12.80 8.76 -25.01
C HIS A 38 -13.97 7.89 -25.46
N HIS A 39 -13.73 6.66 -25.93
CA HIS A 39 -14.80 5.70 -26.23
C HIS A 39 -15.53 5.25 -24.96
N LEU A 40 -14.78 4.92 -23.89
CA LEU A 40 -15.34 4.51 -22.61
C LEU A 40 -16.21 5.60 -21.96
N GLN A 41 -15.81 6.87 -22.06
CA GLN A 41 -16.58 8.01 -21.54
C GLN A 41 -17.94 8.20 -22.22
N ARG A 42 -18.12 7.67 -23.44
CA ARG A 42 -19.36 7.78 -24.23
C ARG A 42 -20.29 6.58 -24.06
N CYS A 43 -19.87 5.56 -23.32
CA CYS A 43 -20.70 4.38 -23.07
C CYS A 43 -21.90 4.73 -22.17
N GLU A 44 -23.09 4.24 -22.54
CA GLU A 44 -24.33 4.48 -21.77
C GLU A 44 -24.66 3.30 -20.83
N SER A 45 -24.07 2.12 -21.09
CA SER A 45 -24.27 0.90 -20.30
C SER A 45 -22.96 0.15 -20.02
N ILE A 46 -22.99 -0.78 -19.06
CA ILE A 46 -21.85 -1.66 -18.74
C ILE A 46 -21.60 -2.65 -19.88
N GLU A 47 -22.66 -3.03 -20.59
CA GLU A 47 -22.59 -3.83 -21.80
C GLU A 47 -21.80 -3.11 -22.90
N ASP A 48 -21.98 -1.80 -23.08
CA ASP A 48 -21.18 -1.00 -24.02
C ASP A 48 -19.72 -0.92 -23.59
N VAL A 49 -19.46 -0.74 -22.28
CA VAL A 49 -18.11 -0.76 -21.72
C VAL A 49 -17.43 -2.10 -22.00
N LYS A 50 -18.15 -3.22 -21.82
CA LYS A 50 -17.63 -4.56 -22.12
C LYS A 50 -17.27 -4.69 -23.60
N LEU A 51 -18.13 -4.24 -24.52
CA LEU A 51 -17.86 -4.32 -25.96
C LEU A 51 -16.63 -3.51 -26.35
N ASN A 52 -16.48 -2.29 -25.83
CA ASN A 52 -15.30 -1.46 -26.10
C ASN A 52 -14.02 -2.09 -25.52
N LEU A 53 -14.06 -2.60 -24.28
CA LEU A 53 -12.90 -3.26 -23.68
C LEU A 53 -12.51 -4.56 -24.40
N GLN A 54 -13.45 -5.25 -25.05
CA GLN A 54 -13.16 -6.44 -25.85
C GLN A 54 -12.29 -6.16 -27.08
N GLU A 55 -12.29 -4.93 -27.60
CA GLU A 55 -11.43 -4.51 -28.71
C GLU A 55 -10.00 -4.17 -28.27
N THR A 56 -9.76 -4.09 -26.96
CA THR A 56 -8.46 -3.81 -26.35
C THR A 56 -7.76 -5.10 -25.90
N ASP A 57 -6.60 -4.98 -25.25
CA ASP A 57 -5.85 -6.12 -24.68
C ASP A 57 -6.62 -6.89 -23.58
N TYR A 58 -7.70 -6.32 -23.05
CA TYR A 58 -8.62 -7.03 -22.14
C TYR A 58 -9.38 -8.17 -22.83
N ALA A 59 -9.55 -8.11 -24.16
CA ALA A 59 -10.18 -9.16 -24.96
C ALA A 59 -11.45 -9.72 -24.29
N ASN A 60 -11.61 -11.04 -24.27
CA ASN A 60 -12.83 -11.71 -23.77
C ASN A 60 -12.84 -11.96 -22.25
N PHE A 61 -12.25 -11.08 -21.44
CA PHE A 61 -12.14 -11.28 -19.98
C PHE A 61 -13.49 -11.39 -19.23
N LEU A 62 -14.59 -10.87 -19.80
CA LEU A 62 -15.95 -10.91 -19.24
C LEU A 62 -16.88 -11.94 -19.94
N GLN A 63 -16.34 -12.89 -20.70
CA GLN A 63 -17.17 -13.82 -21.49
C GLN A 63 -17.96 -14.82 -20.63
N ASN A 64 -17.41 -15.23 -19.48
CA ASN A 64 -17.97 -16.28 -18.63
C ASN A 64 -18.83 -15.77 -17.46
N ASP A 65 -18.94 -14.45 -17.28
CA ASP A 65 -19.72 -13.87 -16.20
C ASP A 65 -21.20 -13.72 -16.61
N PRO A 66 -22.16 -14.14 -15.74
CA PRO A 66 -23.58 -14.07 -16.05
C PRO A 66 -24.08 -12.62 -16.10
N SER A 67 -25.00 -12.33 -17.03
CA SER A 67 -25.70 -11.04 -17.08
C SER A 67 -26.76 -10.92 -15.98
N PRO A 68 -27.02 -9.73 -15.42
CA PRO A 68 -26.37 -8.44 -15.75
C PRO A 68 -24.97 -8.31 -15.11
N ILE A 69 -24.04 -7.71 -15.85
CA ILE A 69 -22.67 -7.49 -15.36
C ILE A 69 -22.67 -6.27 -14.44
N LEU A 70 -22.24 -6.44 -13.20
CA LEU A 70 -22.10 -5.35 -12.24
C LEU A 70 -20.71 -4.69 -12.36
N PRO A 71 -20.57 -3.39 -12.03
CA PRO A 71 -19.27 -2.71 -12.07
C PRO A 71 -18.20 -3.42 -11.22
N SER A 72 -18.59 -3.98 -10.07
CA SER A 72 -17.70 -4.74 -9.19
C SER A 72 -17.16 -6.02 -9.82
N VAL A 73 -17.90 -6.61 -10.77
CA VAL A 73 -17.43 -7.78 -11.54
C VAL A 73 -16.36 -7.33 -12.54
N VAL A 74 -16.57 -6.19 -13.22
CA VAL A 74 -15.57 -5.62 -14.14
C VAL A 74 -14.28 -5.32 -13.41
N GLU A 75 -14.34 -4.58 -12.30
CA GLU A 75 -13.19 -4.27 -11.46
C GLU A 75 -12.44 -5.53 -11.02
N ARG A 76 -13.17 -6.52 -10.49
CA ARG A 76 -12.60 -7.80 -10.04
C ARG A 76 -11.90 -8.52 -11.18
N ARG A 77 -12.51 -8.61 -12.37
CA ARG A 77 -11.93 -9.32 -13.52
C ARG A 77 -10.72 -8.60 -14.11
N CYS A 78 -10.74 -7.27 -14.18
CA CYS A 78 -9.56 -6.48 -14.56
C CYS A 78 -8.39 -6.74 -13.60
N ARG A 79 -8.67 -6.75 -12.29
CA ARG A 79 -7.68 -7.05 -11.26
C ARG A 79 -7.16 -8.48 -11.34
N GLU A 80 -8.02 -9.46 -11.61
CA GLU A 80 -7.63 -10.87 -11.83
C GLU A 80 -6.69 -11.01 -13.03
N LYS A 81 -6.96 -10.34 -14.16
CA LYS A 81 -6.05 -10.32 -15.32
C LYS A 81 -4.67 -9.79 -14.94
N TRP A 82 -4.63 -8.62 -14.29
CA TRP A 82 -3.38 -8.01 -13.85
C TRP A 82 -2.57 -8.92 -12.92
N VAL A 83 -3.23 -9.57 -11.96
CA VAL A 83 -2.57 -10.49 -11.03
C VAL A 83 -2.01 -11.70 -11.76
N GLN A 84 -2.75 -12.29 -12.71
CA GLN A 84 -2.27 -13.42 -13.50
C GLN A 84 -1.02 -13.07 -14.33
N GLU A 85 -0.99 -11.88 -14.91
CA GLU A 85 0.19 -11.38 -15.65
C GLU A 85 1.39 -11.17 -14.74
N PHE A 86 1.17 -10.61 -13.55
CA PHE A 86 2.22 -10.46 -12.55
C PHE A 86 2.75 -11.82 -12.07
N GLU A 87 1.87 -12.77 -11.77
CA GLU A 87 2.25 -14.12 -11.34
C GLU A 87 3.03 -14.85 -12.44
N TYR A 88 2.63 -14.70 -13.70
CA TYR A 88 3.36 -15.25 -14.83
C TYR A 88 4.76 -14.65 -14.96
N LEU A 89 4.90 -13.32 -14.82
CA LEU A 89 6.21 -12.65 -14.79
C LEU A 89 7.06 -13.16 -13.61
N ARG A 90 6.48 -13.27 -12.42
CA ARG A 90 7.16 -13.73 -11.21
C ARG A 90 7.64 -15.18 -11.32
N ALA A 91 6.87 -16.05 -11.97
CA ALA A 91 7.21 -17.45 -12.19
C ALA A 91 8.41 -17.63 -13.13
N GLY A 92 8.59 -16.71 -14.09
CA GLY A 92 9.73 -16.70 -15.00
C GLY A 92 10.96 -15.95 -14.49
N ALA A 93 10.85 -15.21 -13.39
CA ALA A 93 11.93 -14.40 -12.84
C ALA A 93 12.90 -15.21 -11.96
N VAL A 94 14.20 -14.94 -12.12
CA VAL A 94 15.27 -15.45 -11.26
C VAL A 94 15.84 -14.33 -10.38
N GLN A 95 16.72 -14.67 -9.44
CA GLN A 95 17.37 -13.65 -8.60
C GLN A 95 18.29 -12.76 -9.45
N PRO A 96 18.25 -11.41 -9.28
CA PRO A 96 17.59 -10.66 -8.20
C PRO A 96 16.14 -10.20 -8.50
N LEU A 97 15.65 -10.33 -9.74
CA LEU A 97 14.32 -9.88 -10.15
C LEU A 97 13.19 -10.57 -9.37
N ALA A 98 13.34 -11.85 -9.06
CA ALA A 98 12.41 -12.61 -8.23
C ALA A 98 12.15 -11.91 -6.88
N SER A 99 13.22 -11.55 -6.16
CA SER A 99 13.09 -10.83 -4.89
C SER A 99 12.51 -9.43 -5.06
N PHE A 100 12.85 -8.72 -6.14
CA PHE A 100 12.25 -7.42 -6.46
C PHE A 100 10.72 -7.51 -6.61
N LEU A 101 10.23 -8.52 -7.32
CA LEU A 101 8.80 -8.75 -7.49
C LEU A 101 8.15 -9.20 -6.17
N ASP A 102 8.84 -9.99 -5.34
CA ASP A 102 8.35 -10.35 -4.00
C ASP A 102 8.18 -9.12 -3.10
N PHE A 103 9.07 -8.11 -3.21
CA PHE A 103 8.89 -6.83 -2.52
C PHE A 103 7.63 -6.10 -2.97
N ILE A 104 7.27 -6.13 -4.25
CA ILE A 104 6.02 -5.52 -4.73
C ILE A 104 4.81 -6.24 -4.14
N ALA A 105 4.82 -7.58 -4.14
CA ALA A 105 3.72 -8.38 -3.56
C ALA A 105 3.60 -8.19 -2.03
N ALA A 106 4.71 -7.94 -1.34
CA ALA A 106 4.74 -7.74 0.11
C ALA A 106 3.92 -6.52 0.58
N ASP A 107 3.82 -5.44 -0.21
CA ASP A 107 2.98 -4.28 0.12
C ASP A 107 1.50 -4.69 0.23
N TYR A 108 1.01 -5.45 -0.77
CA TYR A 108 -0.35 -5.99 -0.76
C TYR A 108 -0.58 -7.02 0.35
N MET A 109 0.45 -7.78 0.71
CA MET A 109 0.38 -8.72 1.82
C MET A 109 0.22 -7.98 3.16
N ILE A 110 0.94 -6.89 3.38
CA ILE A 110 0.79 -6.04 4.57
C ILE A 110 -0.64 -5.50 4.64
N ASP A 111 -1.16 -4.93 3.56
CA ASP A 111 -2.54 -4.42 3.51
C ASP A 111 -3.58 -5.53 3.79
N ASN A 112 -3.38 -6.74 3.29
CA ASN A 112 -4.25 -7.89 3.57
C ASN A 112 -4.21 -8.31 5.04
N ILE A 113 -3.03 -8.39 5.67
CA ILE A 113 -2.92 -8.70 7.10
C ILE A 113 -3.62 -7.62 7.93
N LEU A 114 -3.39 -6.35 7.61
CA LEU A 114 -4.02 -5.23 8.29
C LEU A 114 -5.54 -5.26 8.14
N LEU A 115 -6.06 -5.60 6.95
CA LEU A 115 -7.50 -5.76 6.72
C LEU A 115 -8.09 -6.87 7.60
N LEU A 116 -7.42 -8.01 7.69
CA LEU A 116 -7.84 -9.14 8.52
C LEU A 116 -7.81 -8.79 10.02
N LEU A 117 -6.75 -8.13 10.49
CA LEU A 117 -6.63 -7.66 11.87
C LEU A 117 -7.71 -6.62 12.20
N LYS A 118 -7.93 -5.62 11.34
CA LYS A 118 -8.99 -4.61 11.52
C LYS A 118 -10.38 -5.26 11.56
N GLY A 119 -10.65 -6.18 10.65
CA GLY A 119 -11.95 -6.85 10.57
C GLY A 119 -12.27 -7.68 11.81
N THR A 120 -11.30 -8.43 12.31
CA THR A 120 -11.44 -9.32 13.48
C THR A 120 -11.46 -8.56 14.81
N LEU A 121 -10.70 -7.47 14.93
CA LEU A 121 -10.70 -6.61 16.13
C LEU A 121 -12.00 -5.80 16.27
N VAL A 122 -12.55 -5.28 15.17
CA VAL A 122 -13.77 -4.47 15.21
C VAL A 122 -15.01 -5.33 15.39
N ASN A 123 -15.09 -6.47 14.71
CA ASN A 123 -16.23 -7.38 14.78
C ASN A 123 -15.77 -8.83 15.03
N PRO A 124 -15.75 -9.27 16.29
CA PRO A 124 -15.32 -10.63 16.67
C PRO A 124 -16.05 -11.77 15.97
N ASP A 125 -17.29 -11.53 15.54
CA ASP A 125 -18.17 -12.53 14.92
C ASP A 125 -18.06 -12.59 13.38
N VAL A 126 -17.18 -11.77 12.76
CA VAL A 126 -17.04 -11.76 11.30
C VAL A 126 -16.31 -13.01 10.83
N ASP A 127 -16.95 -13.76 9.92
CA ASP A 127 -16.34 -14.91 9.25
C ASP A 127 -15.09 -14.46 8.46
N PRO A 128 -13.88 -14.96 8.78
CA PRO A 128 -12.65 -14.60 8.08
C PRO A 128 -12.72 -14.84 6.57
N ARG A 129 -13.53 -15.80 6.12
CA ARG A 129 -13.74 -16.09 4.69
C ARG A 129 -14.33 -14.91 3.93
N ARG A 130 -15.19 -14.11 4.56
CA ARG A 130 -15.75 -12.89 3.97
C ARG A 130 -14.73 -11.76 3.88
N LEU A 131 -13.80 -11.69 4.82
CA LEU A 131 -12.68 -10.74 4.77
C LEU A 131 -11.68 -11.13 3.67
N MET A 132 -11.50 -12.42 3.44
CA MET A 132 -10.63 -12.92 2.36
C MET A 132 -11.13 -12.56 0.97
N GLU A 133 -12.44 -12.54 0.73
CA GLU A 133 -13.01 -12.08 -0.55
C GLU A 133 -12.67 -10.61 -0.85
N ARG A 134 -12.36 -9.83 0.19
CA ARG A 134 -11.95 -8.42 0.09
C ARG A 134 -10.44 -8.24 0.00
N CYS A 135 -9.66 -9.28 0.29
CA CYS A 135 -8.20 -9.23 0.20
C CYS A 135 -7.75 -9.06 -1.25
N HIS A 136 -6.65 -8.35 -1.43
CA HIS A 136 -6.02 -8.17 -2.73
C HIS A 136 -5.37 -9.50 -3.17
N PRO A 137 -5.66 -10.05 -4.37
CA PRO A 137 -5.17 -11.37 -4.77
C PRO A 137 -3.63 -11.49 -4.84
N LEU A 138 -2.94 -10.40 -5.16
CA LEU A 138 -1.46 -10.38 -5.20
C LEU A 138 -0.79 -10.58 -3.83
N GLY A 139 -1.47 -10.21 -2.74
CA GLY A 139 -0.97 -10.39 -1.37
C GLY A 139 -1.49 -11.67 -0.72
N ARG A 140 -1.80 -12.71 -1.51
CA ARG A 140 -2.42 -13.94 -1.01
C ARG A 140 -1.43 -14.75 -0.16
N PHE A 141 -1.94 -15.30 0.93
CA PHE A 141 -1.17 -16.23 1.78
C PHE A 141 -1.18 -17.64 1.19
N ASP A 142 -0.20 -18.45 1.55
CA ASP A 142 -0.20 -19.85 1.18
C ASP A 142 -1.41 -20.59 1.79
N ASP A 143 -1.81 -21.72 1.19
CA ASP A 143 -3.04 -22.41 1.60
C ASP A 143 -2.99 -22.89 3.08
N ALA A 144 -1.80 -23.03 3.66
CA ALA A 144 -1.61 -23.36 5.08
C ALA A 144 -1.89 -22.16 5.99
N THR A 145 -1.27 -21.01 5.71
CA THR A 145 -1.53 -19.74 6.43
C THR A 145 -2.98 -19.32 6.26
N MET A 146 -3.54 -19.47 5.06
CA MET A 146 -4.96 -19.20 4.80
C MET A 146 -5.89 -20.03 5.68
N LYS A 147 -5.58 -21.32 5.91
CA LYS A 147 -6.37 -22.18 6.80
C LYS A 147 -6.22 -21.77 8.26
N SER A 148 -5.01 -21.40 8.68
CA SER A 148 -4.76 -20.90 10.04
C SER A 148 -5.51 -19.59 10.31
N ILE A 149 -5.47 -18.64 9.36
CA ILE A 149 -6.25 -17.39 9.41
C ILE A 149 -7.75 -17.67 9.40
N CYS A 150 -8.24 -18.62 8.58
CA CYS A 150 -9.65 -19.02 8.58
C CYS A 150 -10.11 -19.62 9.91
N ALA A 151 -9.22 -20.34 10.59
CA ALA A 151 -9.46 -20.95 11.89
C ALA A 151 -9.21 -19.99 13.06
N PHE A 152 -8.93 -18.71 12.77
CA PHE A 152 -8.68 -17.71 13.77
C PHE A 152 -9.87 -17.56 14.73
N GLU A 153 -9.58 -17.70 16.02
CA GLU A 153 -10.51 -17.40 17.10
C GLU A 153 -10.15 -16.05 17.71
N ASN A 154 -11.15 -15.22 18.02
CA ASN A 154 -10.94 -13.98 18.77
C ASN A 154 -10.66 -14.28 20.26
N SER A 155 -9.52 -14.90 20.52
CA SER A 155 -9.00 -15.24 21.85
C SER A 155 -7.51 -14.87 21.92
N ALA A 156 -6.96 -14.72 23.14
CA ALA A 156 -5.53 -14.42 23.31
C ALA A 156 -4.64 -15.47 22.62
N ARG A 157 -5.09 -16.73 22.65
CA ARG A 157 -4.45 -17.84 21.96
C ARG A 157 -4.54 -17.71 20.43
N GLY A 158 -5.71 -17.33 19.90
CA GLY A 158 -5.88 -17.14 18.46
C GLY A 158 -5.03 -16.01 17.89
N TYR A 159 -4.84 -14.89 18.62
CA TYR A 159 -3.90 -13.83 18.23
C TYR A 159 -2.44 -14.29 18.28
N ALA A 160 -2.06 -15.05 19.31
CA ALA A 160 -0.71 -15.62 19.40
C ALA A 160 -0.45 -16.63 18.27
N GLU A 161 -1.44 -17.44 17.90
CA GLU A 161 -1.37 -18.38 16.79
C GLU A 161 -1.30 -17.65 15.44
N LEU A 162 -2.18 -16.68 15.17
CA LEU A 162 -2.13 -15.85 13.96
C LEU A 162 -0.78 -15.16 13.82
N TYR A 163 -0.27 -14.63 14.92
CA TYR A 163 1.04 -13.98 14.96
C TYR A 163 2.17 -14.97 14.68
N SER A 164 2.17 -16.15 15.32
CA SER A 164 3.16 -17.18 15.06
C SER A 164 3.14 -17.62 13.59
N THR A 165 1.96 -17.80 13.00
CA THR A 165 1.81 -18.15 11.59
C THR A 165 2.35 -17.03 10.69
N VAL A 166 1.97 -15.78 10.94
CA VAL A 166 2.46 -14.63 10.15
C VAL A 166 3.97 -14.45 10.27
N LEU A 167 4.53 -14.58 11.47
CA LEU A 167 5.97 -14.44 11.68
C LEU A 167 6.80 -15.53 10.99
N VAL A 168 6.31 -16.77 11.01
CA VAL A 168 7.09 -17.92 10.56
C VAL A 168 6.92 -18.14 9.06
N ASP A 169 5.70 -17.96 8.55
CA ASP A 169 5.35 -18.41 7.20
C ASP A 169 5.26 -17.27 6.17
N THR A 170 5.46 -16.00 6.58
CA THR A 170 5.35 -14.85 5.66
C THR A 170 6.62 -13.99 5.59
N PRO A 171 6.99 -13.48 4.39
CA PRO A 171 8.17 -12.62 4.22
C PRO A 171 8.04 -11.25 4.91
N VAL A 172 6.83 -10.86 5.30
CA VAL A 172 6.53 -9.62 6.03
C VAL A 172 6.68 -9.80 7.55
N GLY A 173 6.83 -11.04 8.04
CA GLY A 173 6.98 -11.36 9.46
C GLY A 173 8.10 -10.58 10.16
N ARG A 174 9.22 -10.36 9.47
CA ARG A 174 10.35 -9.55 9.97
C ARG A 174 9.98 -8.11 10.37
N TYR A 175 9.01 -7.49 9.68
CA TYR A 175 8.58 -6.13 10.02
C TYR A 175 7.68 -6.14 11.26
N PHE A 176 6.84 -7.15 11.40
CA PHE A 176 6.01 -7.35 12.60
C PHE A 176 6.88 -7.66 13.82
N GLU A 177 7.90 -8.49 13.66
CA GLU A 177 8.86 -8.80 14.72
C GLU A 177 9.57 -7.52 15.20
N ALA A 178 10.12 -6.73 14.26
CA ALA A 178 10.79 -5.48 14.58
C ALA A 178 9.86 -4.48 15.31
N TYR A 179 8.62 -4.35 14.86
CA TYR A 179 7.60 -3.53 15.53
C TYR A 179 7.37 -4.00 16.97
N LEU A 180 7.19 -5.30 17.20
CA LEU A 180 6.90 -5.81 18.54
C LEU A 180 8.10 -5.74 19.47
N GLN A 181 9.31 -6.00 18.98
CA GLN A 181 10.52 -5.77 19.75
C GLN A 181 10.63 -4.31 20.19
N GLU A 182 10.30 -3.36 19.32
CA GLU A 182 10.28 -1.93 19.66
C GLU A 182 9.21 -1.61 20.72
N GLN A 183 7.99 -2.12 20.57
CA GLN A 183 6.91 -1.88 21.53
C GLN A 183 7.18 -2.54 22.88
N MET A 184 7.69 -3.77 22.89
CA MET A 184 8.08 -4.46 24.12
C MET A 184 9.24 -3.75 24.80
N ALA A 185 10.27 -3.31 24.07
CA ALA A 185 11.40 -2.57 24.63
C ALA A 185 10.95 -1.26 25.32
N LYS A 186 9.97 -0.54 24.75
CA LYS A 186 9.36 0.63 25.38
C LYS A 186 8.57 0.27 26.65
N ARG A 187 8.01 -0.95 26.71
CA ARG A 187 7.18 -1.47 27.82
C ARG A 187 7.93 -2.24 28.90
N VAL A 188 9.20 -2.61 28.72
CA VAL A 188 10.00 -3.27 29.79
C VAL A 188 10.09 -2.43 31.08
N VAL A 189 9.76 -1.13 31.01
CA VAL A 189 9.63 -0.26 32.18
C VAL A 189 8.32 -0.50 32.99
N GLU A 190 7.28 -1.10 32.39
CA GLU A 190 5.95 -1.32 33.00
C GLU A 190 5.39 -2.74 32.74
N GLY A 191 6.11 -3.78 33.17
CA GLY A 191 5.55 -5.14 33.32
C GLY A 191 5.24 -5.90 32.01
N ALA A 192 5.38 -7.22 32.05
CA ALA A 192 5.20 -8.09 30.88
C ALA A 192 3.72 -8.13 30.41
N GLY A 193 3.37 -7.29 29.44
CA GLY A 193 2.10 -7.35 28.71
C GLY A 193 2.15 -8.39 27.58
N ASP A 194 1.08 -9.18 27.46
CA ASP A 194 0.85 -10.15 26.39
C ASP A 194 0.80 -9.45 25.00
N VAL A 195 1.18 -10.14 23.91
CA VAL A 195 1.19 -9.57 22.54
C VAL A 195 -0.18 -8.98 22.17
N ARG A 196 -1.24 -9.58 22.68
CA ARG A 196 -2.61 -9.09 22.55
C ARG A 196 -2.80 -7.69 23.14
N SER A 197 -2.26 -7.40 24.32
CA SER A 197 -2.45 -6.08 24.93
C SER A 197 -1.75 -4.98 24.12
N VAL A 198 -0.62 -5.30 23.48
CA VAL A 198 0.05 -4.38 22.56
C VAL A 198 -0.81 -4.07 21.33
N LEU A 199 -1.49 -5.07 20.78
CA LEU A 199 -2.36 -4.91 19.60
C LEU A 199 -3.72 -4.28 19.92
N GLU A 200 -4.25 -4.48 21.13
CA GLU A 200 -5.51 -3.87 21.58
C GLU A 200 -5.31 -2.41 22.03
N GLU A 201 -4.16 -2.08 22.63
CA GLU A 201 -3.90 -0.74 23.17
C GLU A 201 -3.38 0.25 22.12
N VAL A 202 -2.68 -0.24 21.10
CA VAL A 202 -2.12 0.63 20.05
C VAL A 202 -3.08 0.67 18.86
N PRO A 203 -3.47 1.87 18.37
CA PRO A 203 -4.34 1.95 17.20
C PRO A 203 -3.71 1.24 16.01
N ILE A 204 -4.51 0.47 15.28
CA ILE A 204 -4.06 -0.29 14.10
C ILE A 204 -3.45 0.62 13.03
N SER A 205 -3.84 1.90 12.96
CA SER A 205 -3.20 2.89 12.08
C SER A 205 -1.72 3.11 12.39
N THR A 206 -1.32 3.00 13.67
CA THR A 206 0.10 3.06 14.08
C THR A 206 0.87 1.85 13.58
N LEU A 207 0.29 0.67 13.75
CA LEU A 207 0.85 -0.58 13.25
C LEU A 207 1.02 -0.49 11.72
N GLU A 208 -0.03 -0.08 11.01
CA GLU A 208 0.01 0.14 9.56
C GLU A 208 1.15 1.07 9.13
N ASN A 209 1.24 2.25 9.74
CA ASN A 209 2.26 3.24 9.39
C ASN A 209 3.67 2.72 9.69
N THR A 210 3.86 2.00 10.80
CA THR A 210 5.17 1.46 11.16
C THR A 210 5.59 0.32 10.23
N LEU A 211 4.66 -0.58 9.87
CA LEU A 211 4.94 -1.66 8.93
C LEU A 211 5.28 -1.09 7.54
N LYS A 212 4.50 -0.12 7.05
CA LYS A 212 4.76 0.57 5.78
C LYS A 212 6.12 1.26 5.79
N LYS A 213 6.48 1.92 6.89
CA LYS A 213 7.81 2.50 7.08
C LYS A 213 8.92 1.45 6.93
N LEU A 214 8.87 0.38 7.72
CA LEU A 214 9.92 -0.65 7.73
C LEU A 214 10.04 -1.35 6.37
N TYR A 215 8.90 -1.62 5.73
CA TYR A 215 8.85 -2.15 4.37
C TYR A 215 9.52 -1.23 3.35
N LEU A 216 9.20 0.07 3.38
CA LEU A 216 9.76 1.04 2.43
C LEU A 216 11.26 1.22 2.62
N GLU A 217 11.74 1.26 3.87
CA GLU A 217 13.17 1.38 4.18
C GLU A 217 13.95 0.15 3.69
N ASP A 218 13.42 -1.05 3.90
CA ASP A 218 14.04 -2.29 3.43
C ASP A 218 14.02 -2.40 1.90
N PHE A 219 12.89 -2.06 1.27
CA PHE A 219 12.79 -2.10 -0.19
C PHE A 219 13.72 -1.06 -0.86
N TYR A 220 13.85 0.13 -0.27
CA TYR A 220 14.81 1.13 -0.71
C TYR A 220 16.25 0.64 -0.57
N ALA A 221 16.61 0.07 0.59
CA ALA A 221 17.94 -0.51 0.82
C ALA A 221 18.26 -1.63 -0.18
N PHE A 222 17.29 -2.49 -0.47
CA PHE A 222 17.42 -3.52 -1.49
C PHE A 222 17.67 -2.91 -2.88
N CYS A 223 16.87 -1.93 -3.31
CA CYS A 223 17.05 -1.28 -4.62
C CYS A 223 18.42 -0.59 -4.74
N VAL A 224 18.87 0.09 -3.69
CA VAL A 224 20.20 0.72 -3.64
C VAL A 224 21.31 -0.33 -3.71
N SER A 225 21.13 -1.49 -3.07
CA SER A 225 22.11 -2.58 -3.10
C SER A 225 22.27 -3.21 -4.50
N LEU A 226 21.21 -3.22 -5.33
CA LEU A 226 21.28 -3.65 -6.72
C LEU A 226 22.11 -2.68 -7.58
N GLY A 227 22.06 -1.39 -7.26
CA GLY A 227 22.81 -0.35 -7.96
C GLY A 227 22.33 -0.09 -9.39
N GLY A 228 23.17 0.61 -10.15
CA GLY A 228 22.92 0.92 -11.56
C GLY A 228 21.65 1.72 -11.81
N ARG A 229 21.03 1.50 -12.97
CA ARG A 229 19.81 2.23 -13.37
C ARG A 229 18.59 1.88 -12.49
N THR A 230 18.54 0.66 -11.97
CA THR A 230 17.48 0.20 -11.05
C THR A 230 17.47 1.04 -9.79
N ALA A 231 18.63 1.23 -9.15
CA ALA A 231 18.74 2.06 -7.95
C ALA A 231 18.37 3.53 -8.18
N GLU A 232 18.76 4.10 -9.33
CA GLU A 232 18.42 5.49 -9.68
C GLU A 232 16.92 5.67 -9.85
N VAL A 233 16.30 4.86 -10.72
CA VAL A 233 14.87 5.01 -11.05
C VAL A 233 13.98 4.61 -9.88
N MET A 234 14.21 3.44 -9.28
CA MET A 234 13.41 3.00 -8.13
C MET A 234 13.69 3.83 -6.89
N GLY A 235 14.92 4.34 -6.72
CA GLY A 235 15.25 5.25 -5.64
C GLY A 235 14.42 6.53 -5.68
N GLU A 236 14.20 7.10 -6.86
CA GLU A 236 13.31 8.26 -7.04
C GLU A 236 11.85 7.91 -6.75
N VAL A 237 11.34 6.79 -7.27
CA VAL A 237 9.96 6.33 -7.05
C VAL A 237 9.69 6.06 -5.57
N LEU A 238 10.57 5.32 -4.90
CA LEU A 238 10.44 5.01 -3.48
C LEU A 238 10.61 6.24 -2.59
N SER A 239 11.45 7.20 -2.99
CA SER A 239 11.58 8.47 -2.27
C SER A 239 10.26 9.25 -2.30
N ALA A 240 9.64 9.37 -3.48
CA ALA A 240 8.34 10.01 -3.61
C ALA A 240 7.27 9.29 -2.77
N ARG A 241 7.33 7.95 -2.72
CA ARG A 241 6.43 7.15 -1.88
C ARG A 241 6.65 7.39 -0.39
N ALA A 242 7.89 7.46 0.07
CA ALA A 242 8.23 7.76 1.46
C ALA A 242 7.76 9.16 1.88
N ASP A 243 7.89 10.14 0.98
CA ASP A 243 7.42 11.51 1.20
C ASP A 243 5.89 11.57 1.28
N ALA A 244 5.18 10.84 0.40
CA ALA A 244 3.72 10.72 0.44
C ALA A 244 3.22 10.07 1.75
N VAL A 245 3.89 9.01 2.22
CA VAL A 245 3.59 8.39 3.52
C VAL A 245 3.82 9.39 4.66
N THR A 246 4.93 10.13 4.65
CA THR A 246 5.23 11.15 5.67
C THR A 246 4.14 12.23 5.74
N ILE A 247 3.70 12.73 4.59
CA ILE A 247 2.62 13.73 4.50
C ILE A 247 1.30 13.13 5.00
N SER A 248 0.93 11.95 4.51
CA SER A 248 -0.30 11.25 4.89
C SER A 248 -0.37 10.97 6.40
N VAL A 249 0.72 10.48 7.00
CA VAL A 249 0.83 10.27 8.45
C VAL A 249 0.65 11.58 9.21
N THR A 250 1.22 12.68 8.71
CA THR A 250 1.11 13.99 9.36
C THR A 250 -0.33 14.49 9.34
N LEU A 251 -1.00 14.46 8.19
CA LEU A 251 -2.39 14.90 8.05
C LEU A 251 -3.34 14.03 8.89
N ASN A 252 -3.23 12.71 8.78
CA ASN A 252 -4.04 11.77 9.56
C ASN A 252 -3.74 11.83 11.07
N SER A 253 -2.62 12.42 11.48
CA SER A 253 -2.27 12.54 12.91
C SER A 253 -3.04 13.64 13.64
N PHE A 254 -3.58 14.65 12.94
CA PHE A 254 -4.11 15.86 13.59
C PHE A 254 -5.29 15.60 14.54
N HIS A 255 -6.11 14.60 14.22
CA HIS A 255 -7.26 14.19 15.04
C HIS A 255 -6.93 13.03 15.99
N THR A 256 -5.64 12.72 16.20
CA THR A 256 -5.19 11.61 17.05
C THR A 256 -4.30 12.10 18.19
N PHE A 257 -3.97 11.21 19.13
CA PHE A 257 -3.06 11.55 20.23
C PHE A 257 -1.64 11.94 19.77
N TYR A 258 -1.27 11.62 18.52
CA TYR A 258 0.02 11.99 17.94
C TYR A 258 0.19 13.50 17.70
N ASN A 259 -0.90 14.27 17.68
CA ASN A 259 -0.83 15.74 17.56
C ASN A 259 -0.52 16.45 18.90
N ALA A 260 -0.48 15.72 20.02
CA ALA A 260 -0.13 16.30 21.30
C ALA A 260 1.32 16.84 21.28
N PRO A 261 1.62 18.04 21.82
CA PRO A 261 2.95 18.66 21.75
C PRO A 261 4.10 17.76 22.25
N SER A 262 3.84 16.91 23.24
CA SER A 262 4.81 15.94 23.79
C SER A 262 5.06 14.72 22.90
N GLN A 263 4.13 14.40 21.99
CA GLN A 263 4.16 13.22 21.12
C GLN A 263 4.57 13.56 19.67
N ARG A 264 4.44 14.82 19.26
CA ARG A 264 4.78 15.32 17.92
C ARG A 264 6.25 15.06 17.53
N GLY A 265 7.19 15.47 18.38
CA GLY A 265 8.63 15.33 18.10
C GLY A 265 9.19 13.93 18.29
N SER A 266 8.48 13.05 19.00
CA SER A 266 8.95 11.71 19.38
C SER A 266 8.17 10.62 18.66
N SER A 267 6.93 10.36 19.08
CA SER A 267 6.10 9.27 18.60
C SER A 267 5.64 9.45 17.16
N ARG A 268 5.25 10.66 16.74
CA ARG A 268 4.88 10.91 15.33
C ARG A 268 6.10 10.83 14.41
N ARG A 269 7.23 11.40 14.84
CA ARG A 269 8.49 11.32 14.09
C ARG A 269 8.96 9.87 13.88
N ALA A 270 8.71 8.99 14.85
CA ALA A 270 9.07 7.57 14.76
C ALA A 270 8.32 6.83 13.63
N LEU A 271 7.17 7.34 13.19
CA LEU A 271 6.37 6.75 12.09
C LEU A 271 6.86 7.14 10.70
N TYR A 272 7.75 8.13 10.59
CA TYR A 272 8.26 8.59 9.29
C TYR A 272 9.40 7.70 8.78
N PRO A 273 9.40 7.36 7.48
CA PRO A 273 10.56 6.74 6.83
C PRO A 273 11.82 7.61 6.94
N ALA A 274 12.98 6.97 7.12
CA ALA A 274 14.28 7.61 7.24
C ALA A 274 14.96 7.91 5.88
N PHE A 275 14.17 8.09 4.82
CA PHE A 275 14.65 8.42 3.47
C PHE A 275 13.55 9.17 2.69
N GLY A 276 13.90 9.72 1.53
CA GLY A 276 13.02 10.57 0.73
C GLY A 276 13.60 11.98 0.54
N ARG A 277 12.90 12.84 -0.19
CA ARG A 277 13.31 14.23 -0.44
C ARG A 277 12.99 15.13 0.75
N LEU A 278 11.99 14.77 1.56
CA LEU A 278 11.66 15.49 2.79
C LEU A 278 12.63 15.14 3.92
N TYR A 279 13.32 13.99 3.88
CA TYR A 279 14.28 13.61 4.90
C TYR A 279 15.64 14.29 4.68
N PRO A 280 16.31 14.84 5.72
CA PRO A 280 15.88 14.92 7.12
C PRO A 280 15.11 16.21 7.48
N ASP A 281 15.38 17.33 6.80
CA ASP A 281 14.95 18.67 7.26
C ASP A 281 13.43 18.89 7.18
N GLY A 282 12.79 18.38 6.12
CA GLY A 282 11.34 18.44 5.93
C GLY A 282 10.61 17.54 6.91
N VAL A 283 11.12 16.34 7.20
CA VAL A 283 10.60 15.42 8.21
C VAL A 283 10.65 16.05 9.60
N ASP A 284 11.76 16.68 9.97
CA ASP A 284 11.89 17.37 11.26
C ASP A 284 10.96 18.58 11.36
N ALA A 285 10.70 19.28 10.26
CA ALA A 285 9.74 20.38 10.21
C ALA A 285 8.29 19.86 10.34
N LEU A 286 7.89 18.86 9.55
CA LEU A 286 6.57 18.22 9.60
C LEU A 286 6.29 17.62 10.98
N SER A 287 7.31 17.08 11.64
CA SER A 287 7.17 16.53 12.99
C SER A 287 6.73 17.56 14.04
N LYS A 288 6.81 18.87 13.76
CA LYS A 288 6.43 19.94 14.70
C LYS A 288 5.08 20.59 14.39
N VAL A 289 4.57 20.40 13.18
CA VAL A 289 3.32 21.01 12.68
C VAL A 289 2.08 20.49 13.42
N ASP A 290 1.11 21.37 13.70
CA ASP A 290 -0.20 21.02 14.29
C ASP A 290 -1.41 21.21 13.38
N ASP A 291 -1.24 21.88 12.25
CA ASP A 291 -2.31 22.26 11.33
C ASP A 291 -1.95 22.01 9.86
N GLU A 292 -2.96 21.97 8.99
CA GLU A 292 -2.78 21.78 7.55
C GLU A 292 -2.01 22.95 6.91
N ASP A 293 -2.24 24.17 7.37
CA ASP A 293 -1.52 25.37 6.93
C ASP A 293 -0.02 25.28 7.22
N GLY A 294 0.37 24.66 8.34
CA GLY A 294 1.75 24.36 8.66
C GLY A 294 2.37 23.33 7.72
N VAL A 295 1.59 22.33 7.26
CA VAL A 295 2.06 21.36 6.26
C VAL A 295 2.34 22.09 4.95
N GLY A 296 1.41 22.91 4.47
CA GLY A 296 1.58 23.71 3.25
C GLY A 296 2.85 24.58 3.30
N ARG A 297 3.10 25.28 4.40
CA ARG A 297 4.31 26.11 4.60
C ARG A 297 5.61 25.31 4.57
N VAL A 298 5.60 24.04 5.00
CA VAL A 298 6.77 23.17 4.90
C VAL A 298 6.97 22.69 3.46
N LEU A 299 5.87 22.31 2.79
CA LEU A 299 5.88 21.85 1.40
C LEU A 299 6.23 22.95 0.39
N ASP A 300 5.97 24.23 0.70
CA ASP A 300 6.35 25.39 -0.13
C ASP A 300 7.84 25.46 -0.48
N LYS A 301 8.70 24.88 0.37
CA LYS A 301 10.15 24.81 0.14
C LYS A 301 10.54 23.83 -0.97
N TYR A 302 9.61 22.95 -1.37
CA TYR A 302 9.81 21.89 -2.34
C TYR A 302 8.90 22.13 -3.55
N PRO A 303 9.44 22.60 -4.70
CA PRO A 303 8.63 23.04 -5.84
C PRO A 303 7.67 21.99 -6.39
N GLU A 304 8.05 20.71 -6.36
CA GLU A 304 7.21 19.61 -6.83
C GLU A 304 5.99 19.39 -5.94
N TYR A 305 6.18 19.33 -4.61
CA TYR A 305 5.09 19.16 -3.66
C TYR A 305 4.22 20.41 -3.54
N ARG A 306 4.81 21.60 -3.70
CA ARG A 306 4.06 22.85 -3.72
C ARG A 306 3.00 22.86 -4.81
N ARG A 307 3.36 22.51 -6.05
CA ARG A 307 2.40 22.47 -7.16
C ARG A 307 1.27 21.47 -6.88
N MET A 308 1.62 20.30 -6.36
CA MET A 308 0.63 19.28 -5.99
C MET A 308 -0.29 19.74 -4.86
N TRP A 309 0.23 20.50 -3.89
CA TRP A 309 -0.54 21.04 -2.78
C TRP A 309 -1.48 22.17 -3.23
N GLU A 310 -1.05 23.05 -4.13
CA GLU A 310 -1.87 24.13 -4.70
C GLU A 310 -2.99 23.61 -5.63
N GLU A 311 -2.77 22.47 -6.30
CA GLU A 311 -3.77 21.83 -7.17
C GLU A 311 -4.81 20.99 -6.41
N ALA A 312 -4.58 20.69 -5.13
CA ALA A 312 -5.51 19.89 -4.33
C ALA A 312 -6.77 20.72 -3.99
N PRO A 313 -7.99 20.19 -4.23
CA PRO A 313 -9.21 20.89 -3.83
C PRO A 313 -9.27 20.95 -2.30
N VAL A 314 -9.40 22.16 -1.77
CA VAL A 314 -9.65 22.41 -0.34
C VAL A 314 -11.00 21.77 0.00
N GLU A 315 -11.04 20.84 0.95
CA GLU A 315 -12.30 20.32 1.48
C GLU A 315 -13.09 21.51 2.04
N ALA A 316 -14.26 21.78 1.47
CA ALA A 316 -15.18 22.74 2.05
C ALA A 316 -15.75 22.12 3.33
N ASP A 317 -15.33 22.64 4.47
CA ASP A 317 -15.91 22.40 5.80
C ASP A 317 -17.38 22.82 5.78
N ASP A 318 -18.29 21.88 5.47
CA ASP A 318 -19.73 22.10 5.63
C ASP A 318 -20.09 21.76 7.08
N GLY A 319 -19.92 22.76 7.94
CA GLY A 319 -20.39 22.75 9.31
C GLY A 319 -21.90 22.62 9.37
N LEU A 320 -22.41 21.40 9.60
CA LEU A 320 -23.79 21.17 10.06
C LEU A 320 -23.81 20.14 11.19
N GLY A 321 -24.15 20.64 12.38
CA GLY A 321 -24.37 19.85 13.58
C GLY A 321 -25.57 18.91 13.49
N VAL A 322 -25.45 17.82 14.24
CA VAL A 322 -26.49 17.06 14.95
C VAL A 322 -27.89 17.06 14.34
N GLY A 323 -28.28 15.93 13.73
CA GLY A 323 -29.68 15.59 13.47
C GLY A 323 -29.82 14.26 12.74
N GLY A 324 -30.33 13.23 13.41
CA GLY A 324 -30.49 11.89 12.85
C GLY A 324 -31.51 11.82 11.70
N GLY A 325 -31.24 10.95 10.73
CA GLY A 325 -32.16 10.63 9.65
C GLY A 325 -31.55 9.64 8.67
N VAL A 326 -32.14 8.45 8.57
CA VAL A 326 -31.80 7.36 7.64
C VAL A 326 -32.10 7.80 6.21
N GLY A 327 -31.15 7.64 5.29
CA GLY A 327 -31.39 7.82 3.85
C GLY A 327 -30.11 7.75 3.02
N GLY A 328 -30.00 6.73 2.16
CA GLY A 328 -28.87 6.54 1.26
C GLY A 328 -28.79 7.61 0.16
N GLY A 329 -27.56 7.95 -0.20
CA GLY A 329 -27.22 8.81 -1.34
C GLY A 329 -25.70 8.87 -1.45
N GLY A 330 -25.16 8.31 -2.54
CA GLY A 330 -23.74 8.37 -2.84
C GLY A 330 -23.31 9.81 -3.12
N GLY A 331 -22.60 10.42 -2.17
CA GLY A 331 -21.80 11.62 -2.39
C GLY A 331 -20.37 11.20 -2.66
N GLY A 332 -19.91 11.38 -3.90
CA GLY A 332 -18.50 11.19 -4.25
C GLY A 332 -17.67 12.29 -3.63
N TYR A 333 -17.00 11.98 -2.52
CA TYR A 333 -15.91 12.79 -2.00
C TYR A 333 -14.75 12.72 -2.99
N GLY A 334 -14.31 13.86 -3.49
CA GLY A 334 -13.08 13.95 -4.30
C GLY A 334 -11.86 13.57 -3.45
N PRO A 335 -10.77 13.08 -4.07
CA PRO A 335 -9.59 12.66 -3.32
C PRO A 335 -8.95 13.86 -2.60
N THR A 336 -8.70 13.70 -1.30
CA THR A 336 -7.91 14.62 -0.46
C THR A 336 -6.53 14.89 -1.07
N ALA A 337 -5.86 15.98 -0.67
CA ALA A 337 -4.46 16.25 -1.06
C ALA A 337 -3.54 15.03 -0.76
N ALA A 338 -3.79 14.32 0.34
CA ALA A 338 -3.12 13.07 0.67
C ALA A 338 -3.44 11.97 -0.35
N GLN A 339 -4.71 11.78 -0.74
CA GLN A 339 -5.11 10.82 -1.76
C GLN A 339 -4.54 11.18 -3.13
N LEU A 340 -4.52 12.44 -3.56
CA LEU A 340 -3.88 12.86 -4.82
C LEU A 340 -2.37 12.57 -4.85
N LEU A 341 -1.69 12.70 -3.70
CA LEU A 341 -0.28 12.32 -3.52
C LEU A 341 -0.05 10.80 -3.41
N THR A 342 -1.08 10.03 -3.07
CA THR A 342 -0.98 8.57 -2.82
C THR A 342 -1.58 7.72 -3.96
N GLU A 343 -2.51 8.26 -4.75
CA GLU A 343 -3.32 7.58 -5.78
C GLU A 343 -2.77 7.72 -7.21
N ARG A 344 -1.82 8.62 -7.47
CA ARG A 344 -0.92 8.48 -8.63
C ARG A 344 0.13 7.39 -8.33
N ARG A 345 -0.36 6.15 -8.24
CA ARG A 345 0.41 4.90 -8.25
C ARG A 345 1.15 4.74 -9.57
#